data_AF-A0A1H3VGG3-F1
#
_entry.id   AF-A0A1H3VGG3-F1
#
_cell.length_a   1.000
_cell.length_b   1.000
_cell.length_c   1.000
_cell.angle_alpha   90.00
_cell.angle_beta   90.00
_cell.angle_gamma   90.00
#
_symmetry.space_group_name_H-M   'P 1'
#
loop_
_entity.id
_entity.type
_entity.pdbx_description
1 polymer ?
#
loop_
_entity_poly.entity_id
_entity_poly.type
_entity_poly.pdbx_seq_one_letter_code
_entity_poly.pdbx_strand_id
1 'polypeptide(L)'
;MSYLALAIAVTGGVTYLLRATPLVLMRKQIDSAWIRSFLFYVPWAVLTAMTIPAIFFATQSPLSASLGLIVAVSLALARRSLITVALGAAAAVWLVELVIG
;
A
#
# COMPACT_ATOMS: atom_id res chain seq x y z
N MET A 1 32.07 7.14 8.73
CA MET A 1 31.44 7.10 7.38
C MET A 1 31.36 5.71 6.73
N SER A 2 32.29 4.77 6.98
CA SER A 2 32.28 3.44 6.34
C SER A 2 31.11 2.53 6.73
N TYR A 3 30.66 2.57 7.99
CA TYR A 3 29.55 1.75 8.48
C TYR A 3 28.21 2.04 7.79
N LEU A 4 27.96 3.32 7.45
CA LEU A 4 26.73 3.73 6.76
C LEU A 4 26.70 3.19 5.32
N ALA A 5 27.83 3.27 4.61
CA ALA A 5 27.92 2.74 3.25
C ALA A 5 27.71 1.22 3.21
N LEU A 6 28.28 0.49 4.18
CA LEU A 6 28.11 -0.96 4.28
C LEU A 6 26.68 -1.34 4.68
N ALA A 7 26.06 -0.61 5.62
CA ALA A 7 24.66 -0.83 6.00
C ALA A 7 23.70 -0.58 4.83
N ILE A 8 23.92 0.47 4.04
CA ILE A 8 23.11 0.76 2.84
C ILE A 8 23.30 -0.34 1.79
N ALA A 9 24.54 -0.78 1.55
CA ALA A 9 24.83 -1.86 0.59
C ALA A 9 24.17 -3.19 0.99
N VAL A 10 24.25 -3.56 2.27
CA VAL A 10 23.64 -4.80 2.79
C VAL A 10 22.11 -4.71 2.75
N THR A 11 21.53 -3.60 3.22
CA THR A 11 20.07 -3.42 3.24
C THR A 11 19.51 -3.36 1.82
N GLY A 12 20.18 -2.65 0.91
CA GLY A 12 19.83 -2.59 -0.50
C GLY A 12 19.93 -3.97 -1.17
N GLY A 13 21.03 -4.70 -0.93
CA GLY A 13 21.23 -6.06 -1.45
C GLY A 13 20.14 -7.03 -1.00
N VAL A 14 19.87 -7.10 0.31
CA VAL A 14 18.84 -7.98 0.87
C VAL A 14 17.44 -7.61 0.36
N THR A 15 17.10 -6.32 0.30
CA THR A 15 15.78 -5.86 -0.16
C THR A 15 15.56 -6.16 -1.64
N TYR A 16 16.57 -5.92 -2.49
CA TYR A 16 16.49 -6.23 -3.91
C TYR A 16 16.47 -7.73 -4.16
N LEU A 17 17.24 -8.53 -3.42
CA LEU A 17 17.13 -9.99 -3.51
C LEU A 17 15.71 -10.42 -3.17
N LEU A 18 15.18 -10.08 -2.00
CA LEU A 18 13.83 -10.50 -1.56
C LEU A 18 12.70 -10.05 -2.50
N ARG A 19 12.81 -8.87 -3.13
CA ARG A 19 11.80 -8.37 -4.10
C ARG A 19 11.99 -8.92 -5.51
N ALA A 20 13.22 -9.22 -5.92
CA ALA A 20 13.51 -9.82 -7.22
C ALA A 20 13.28 -11.34 -7.21
N THR A 21 13.48 -12.02 -6.08
CA THR A 21 13.24 -13.46 -5.92
C THR A 21 11.83 -13.87 -6.37
N PRO A 22 10.72 -13.21 -5.97
CA PRO A 22 9.41 -13.59 -6.48
C PRO A 22 9.32 -13.41 -8.00
N LEU A 23 9.88 -12.35 -8.58
CA LEU A 23 9.87 -12.12 -10.03
C LEU A 23 10.74 -13.12 -10.82
N VAL A 24 11.87 -13.54 -10.27
CA VAL A 24 12.83 -14.45 -10.91
C VAL A 24 12.38 -15.91 -10.79
N LEU A 25 11.81 -16.30 -9.65
CA LEU A 25 11.33 -17.67 -9.41
C LEU A 25 10.00 -17.96 -10.13
N MET A 26 9.15 -16.94 -10.31
CA MET A 26 7.85 -17.05 -11.01
C MET A 26 7.94 -17.01 -12.54
N ARG A 27 9.14 -17.07 -13.13
CA ARG A 27 9.32 -17.06 -14.61
C ARG A 27 8.97 -18.40 -15.28
N LYS A 28 8.64 -19.46 -14.53
CA LYS A 28 8.17 -20.74 -15.10
C LYS A 28 6.70 -20.63 -15.50
N GLN A 29 6.36 -21.13 -16.69
CA GLN A 29 4.98 -21.27 -17.16
C GLN A 29 4.20 -22.10 -16.13
N ILE A 30 3.29 -21.44 -15.41
CA ILE A 30 2.46 -22.09 -14.40
C ILE A 30 1.32 -22.77 -15.15
N ASP A 31 1.42 -24.09 -15.35
CA ASP A 31 0.38 -24.89 -16.03
C ASP A 31 -0.94 -24.97 -15.22
N SER A 32 -0.90 -24.71 -13.91
CA SER A 32 -2.11 -24.70 -13.07
C SER A 32 -2.72 -23.29 -12.91
N ALA A 33 -4.00 -23.15 -13.28
CA ALA A 33 -4.75 -21.91 -13.13
C ALA A 33 -4.85 -21.44 -11.65
N TRP A 34 -4.78 -22.36 -10.69
CA TRP A 34 -4.92 -22.07 -9.25
C TRP A 34 -3.72 -21.27 -8.71
N ILE A 35 -2.49 -21.74 -8.96
CA ILE A 35 -1.26 -21.07 -8.47
C ILE A 35 -1.11 -19.69 -9.12
N ARG A 36 -1.45 -19.56 -10.40
CA ARG A 36 -1.38 -18.27 -11.12
C ARG A 36 -2.39 -17.26 -10.56
N SER A 37 -3.62 -17.70 -10.29
CA SER A 37 -4.64 -16.85 -9.67
C SER A 37 -4.22 -16.44 -8.27
N PHE A 38 -3.77 -17.41 -7.45
CA PHE A 38 -3.32 -17.15 -6.08
C PHE A 38 -2.17 -16.13 -6.03
N LEU A 39 -1.11 -16.34 -6.81
CA LEU A 39 0.03 -15.40 -6.88
C LEU A 39 -0.34 -14.03 -7.43
N PHE A 40 -1.32 -13.93 -8.33
CA PHE A 40 -1.79 -12.63 -8.82
C PHE A 40 -2.54 -11.84 -7.73
N TYR A 41 -3.34 -12.50 -6.89
CA TYR A 41 -4.12 -11.85 -5.84
C TYR A 41 -3.31 -11.54 -4.57
N VAL A 42 -2.27 -12.32 -4.25
CA VAL A 42 -1.44 -12.14 -3.05
C VAL A 42 -0.86 -10.71 -2.91
N PRO A 43 -0.22 -10.11 -3.94
CA PRO A 43 0.29 -8.74 -3.84
C PRO A 43 -0.78 -7.70 -3.50
N TRP A 44 -1.97 -7.83 -4.08
CA TRP A 44 -3.08 -6.90 -3.82
C TRP A 44 -3.66 -7.08 -2.41
N ALA A 45 -3.73 -8.32 -1.93
CA ALA A 45 -4.14 -8.62 -0.55
C ALA A 45 -3.14 -8.05 0.45
N VAL A 46 -1.83 -8.24 0.21
CA VAL A 46 -0.77 -7.70 1.06
C VAL A 46 -0.76 -6.18 1.02
N LEU A 47 -0.88 -5.55 -0.16
CA LEU A 47 -0.96 -4.10 -0.30
C LEU A 47 -2.11 -3.53 0.55
N THR A 48 -3.29 -4.13 0.45
CA THR A 48 -4.48 -3.75 1.22
C THR A 48 -4.28 -3.96 2.72
N ALA A 49 -3.68 -5.09 3.12
CA ALA A 49 -3.37 -5.37 4.52
C ALA A 49 -2.37 -4.37 5.12
N MET A 50 -1.51 -3.74 4.29
CA MET A 50 -0.61 -2.68 4.74
C MET A 50 -1.32 -1.31 4.83
N THR A 51 -2.20 -0.97 3.90
CA THR A 51 -2.87 0.35 3.88
C THR A 51 -4.04 0.46 4.84
N ILE A 52 -4.88 -0.57 4.97
CA ILE A 52 -6.06 -0.54 5.86
C ILE A 52 -5.70 -0.12 7.29
N PRO A 53 -4.77 -0.80 8.00
CA PRO A 53 -4.42 -0.39 9.36
C PRO A 53 -3.76 0.99 9.40
N ALA A 54 -2.92 1.32 8.42
CA ALA A 54 -2.22 2.62 8.37
C ALA A 54 -3.20 3.80 8.31
N ILE A 55 -4.32 3.67 7.59
CA ILE A 55 -5.35 4.73 7.50
C ILE A 55 -6.03 4.95 8.85
N PHE A 56 -6.30 3.89 9.60
CA PHE A 56 -6.90 3.98 10.94
C PHE A 56 -5.92 4.54 11.98
N PHE A 57 -4.64 4.18 11.92
CA PHE A 57 -3.63 4.69 12.85
C PHE A 57 -3.12 6.10 12.54
N ALA A 58 -3.26 6.56 11.29
CA ALA A 58 -2.82 7.90 10.89
C ALA A 58 -3.72 9.03 11.43
N THR A 59 -4.92 8.72 11.95
CA THR A 59 -5.91 9.72 12.37
C THR A 59 -6.22 9.58 13.87
N GLN A 60 -6.37 10.69 14.59
CA GLN A 60 -6.65 10.68 16.05
C GLN A 60 -8.03 10.10 16.41
N SER A 61 -8.97 10.07 15.46
CA SER A 61 -10.36 9.65 15.67
C SER A 61 -10.77 8.53 14.69
N PRO A 62 -11.37 7.42 15.19
CA PRO A 62 -11.87 6.34 14.33
C PRO A 62 -13.00 6.79 13.41
N LEU A 63 -13.75 7.84 13.79
CA LEU A 63 -14.79 8.45 12.94
C LEU A 63 -14.17 9.18 11.73
N SER A 64 -13.07 9.90 11.93
CA SER A 64 -12.39 10.61 10.84
C SER A 64 -11.72 9.65 9.85
N ALA A 65 -11.10 8.57 10.36
CA ALA A 65 -10.57 7.49 9.51
C ALA A 65 -11.66 6.81 8.66
N SER A 66 -12.85 6.59 9.23
CA SER A 66 -13.99 5.98 8.53
C SER A 66 -14.48 6.85 7.37
N LEU A 67 -14.61 8.15 7.60
CA LEU A 67 -15.03 9.12 6.57
C LEU A 67 -13.96 9.27 5.48
N GLY A 68 -12.68 9.34 5.86
CA GLY A 68 -11.56 9.36 4.91
C GLY A 68 -11.53 8.12 4.00
N LEU A 69 -11.81 6.94 4.57
CA LEU A 69 -11.89 5.69 3.82
C LEU A 69 -13.06 5.69 2.82
N ILE A 70 -14.24 6.18 3.21
CA ILE A 70 -15.42 6.29 2.33
C ILE A 70 -15.12 7.25 1.16
N VAL A 71 -14.51 8.40 1.43
CA VAL A 71 -14.12 9.36 0.39
C VAL A 71 -13.05 8.77 -0.53
N ALA A 72 -12.04 8.09 0.01
CA ALA A 72 -11.01 7.43 -0.79
C ALA A 72 -11.60 6.35 -1.72
N VAL A 73 -12.50 5.50 -1.20
CA VAL A 73 -13.14 4.43 -1.96
C VAL A 73 -14.06 5.00 -3.05
N SER A 74 -14.87 6.02 -2.74
CA SER A 74 -15.75 6.65 -3.71
C SER A 74 -14.98 7.33 -4.86
N LEU A 75 -13.88 8.03 -4.56
CA LEU A 75 -13.01 8.60 -5.60
C LEU A 75 -12.26 7.53 -6.40
N ALA A 76 -11.83 6.44 -5.76
CA ALA A 76 -11.19 5.32 -6.44
C ALA A 76 -12.14 4.61 -7.42
N LEU A 77 -13.41 4.42 -7.04
CA LEU A 77 -14.46 3.87 -7.91
C LEU A 77 -14.77 4.76 -9.12
N ALA A 78 -14.56 6.07 -9.00
CA ALA A 78 -14.71 7.02 -10.09
C ALA A 78 -13.59 6.97 -11.15
N ARG A 79 -12.71 5.93 -11.12
CA ARG A 79 -11.54 5.75 -12.01
C ARG A 79 -10.61 6.97 -12.08
N ARG A 80 -10.54 7.76 -11.01
CA ARG A 80 -9.69 8.96 -10.94
C ARG A 80 -8.22 8.56 -10.74
N SER A 81 -7.31 9.47 -11.08
CA SER A 81 -5.87 9.22 -10.94
C SER A 81 -5.50 8.97 -9.48
N LEU A 82 -4.54 8.09 -9.22
CA LEU A 82 -4.14 7.72 -7.84
C LEU A 82 -3.74 8.95 -6.99
N ILE A 83 -3.15 9.95 -7.63
CA ILE A 83 -2.79 11.24 -7.00
C ILE A 83 -4.04 12.03 -6.58
N THR A 84 -5.09 12.09 -7.42
CA THR A 84 -6.33 12.80 -7.05
C THR A 84 -7.10 12.10 -5.95
N VAL A 85 -7.08 10.76 -5.92
CA VAL A 85 -7.65 9.98 -4.81
C VAL A 85 -6.90 10.26 -3.50
N ALA A 86 -5.56 10.24 -3.53
CA ALA A 86 -4.73 10.49 -2.35
C ALA A 86 -4.91 11.91 -1.79
N LEU A 87 -4.87 12.93 -2.65
CA LEU A 87 -5.10 14.32 -2.24
C LEU A 87 -6.52 14.55 -1.72
N GLY A 88 -7.52 13.97 -2.38
CA GLY A 88 -8.92 14.08 -1.95
C GLY A 88 -9.17 13.42 -0.60
N ALA A 89 -8.61 12.23 -0.38
CA ALA A 89 -8.69 11.54 0.91
C ALA A 89 -7.99 12.31 2.02
N ALA A 90 -6.77 12.81 1.77
CA ALA A 90 -6.01 13.60 2.75
C ALA A 90 -6.73 14.92 3.09
N ALA A 91 -7.26 15.63 2.09
CA ALA A 91 -8.01 16.86 2.31
C ALA A 91 -9.32 16.61 3.09
N ALA A 92 -10.01 15.50 2.81
CA ALA A 92 -11.22 15.13 3.54
C ALA A 92 -10.93 14.78 5.01
N VAL A 93 -9.90 13.97 5.28
CA VAL A 93 -9.47 13.66 6.65
C VAL A 93 -9.08 14.94 7.39
N TRP A 94 -8.32 15.83 6.75
CA TRP A 94 -7.91 17.11 7.33
C TRP A 94 -9.11 17.99 7.68
N LEU A 95 -10.08 18.14 6.78
CA LEU A 95 -11.30 18.91 7.05
C LEU A 95 -12.14 18.30 8.19
N VAL A 96 -12.24 16.97 8.25
CA VAL A 96 -12.99 16.28 9.31
C VAL A 96 -12.28 16.41 10.66
N GLU A 97 -10.95 16.27 10.70
CA GLU A 97 -10.16 16.45 11.91
C GLU A 97 -10.21 17.90 12.41
N LEU A 98 -10.30 18.89 11.50
CA LEU A 98 -10.44 20.31 11.85
C LEU A 98 -11.83 20.69 12.38
N VAL A 99 -12.86 19.87 12.12
CA VAL A 99 -14.23 20.06 12.64
C VAL A 99 -14.46 19.30 13.95
N ILE A 100 -13.72 18.22 14.18
CA ILE A 100 -13.85 17.35 15.37
C ILE A 100 -12.84 17.74 16.48
N GLY A 101 -11.68 18.27 16.13
CA GLY A 101 -10.67 18.81 17.06
C GLY A 101 -10.95 20.26 17.46
#